data_AF-A0A961K8F2-F1
#
_entry.id   AF-A0A961K8F2-F1
#
_cell.length_a   1.000
_cell.length_b   1.000
_cell.length_c   1.000
_cell.angle_alpha   90.00
_cell.angle_beta   90.00
_cell.angle_gamma   90.00
#
_symmetry.space_group_name_H-M   'P 1'
#
loop_
_entity.id
_entity.type
_entity.pdbx_description
1 polymer ?
#
loop_
_entity_poly.entity_id
_entity_poly.type
_entity_poly.pdbx_seq_one_letter_code
_entity_poly.pdbx_strand_id
1 'polypeptide(L)'
;MTLRAHHIAPSLGAVLALAGCAQATPPVTRAAALTEPGYLGIDTQLLDGDLVQFHVEMTDARDGADVTAYAECAAAQYTLIRGYGFARHVRTTTDNKGSHWRGDAVYVISEALPEGLRTIDAEVTVAACEENGIPTI
;
A
#
# COMPACT_ATOMS: atom_id res chain seq x y z
N MET A 1 -6.57 -30.13 -90.75
CA MET A 1 -5.64 -31.14 -90.20
C MET A 1 -4.88 -30.51 -89.05
N THR A 2 -4.85 -31.24 -87.93
CA THR A 2 -4.56 -30.83 -86.55
C THR A 2 -3.21 -30.14 -86.33
N LEU A 3 -3.19 -28.94 -85.73
CA LEU A 3 -2.00 -28.40 -85.07
C LEU A 3 -2.18 -28.47 -83.55
N ARG A 4 -1.36 -29.33 -82.92
CA ARG A 4 -1.16 -29.48 -81.48
C ARG A 4 -0.59 -28.19 -80.89
N ALA A 5 -1.35 -27.50 -80.06
CA ALA A 5 -0.84 -26.42 -79.22
C ALA A 5 0.15 -26.99 -78.20
N HIS A 6 1.39 -26.52 -78.25
CA HIS A 6 2.46 -26.90 -77.33
C HIS A 6 2.23 -26.24 -75.97
N HIS A 7 2.38 -27.05 -74.92
CA HIS A 7 2.23 -26.66 -73.52
C HIS A 7 3.36 -25.71 -73.09
N ILE A 8 3.00 -24.48 -72.71
CA ILE A 8 3.89 -23.57 -71.99
C ILE A 8 3.58 -23.75 -70.50
N ALA A 9 4.49 -24.42 -69.79
CA ALA A 9 4.45 -24.53 -68.34
C ALA A 9 5.09 -23.28 -67.72
N PRO A 10 4.36 -22.47 -66.92
CA PRO A 10 4.99 -21.47 -66.08
C PRO A 10 5.46 -22.12 -64.79
N SER A 11 6.78 -22.14 -64.61
CA SER A 11 7.47 -22.61 -63.42
C SER A 11 7.20 -21.70 -62.22
N LEU A 12 6.50 -22.27 -61.24
CA LEU A 12 6.58 -22.10 -59.79
C LEU A 12 7.37 -20.87 -59.25
N GLY A 13 6.63 -19.90 -58.72
CA GLY A 13 7.11 -18.93 -57.74
C GLY A 13 6.14 -18.88 -56.56
N ALA A 14 6.24 -19.84 -55.63
CA ALA A 14 5.44 -19.86 -54.41
C ALA A 14 6.24 -19.22 -53.26
N VAL A 15 5.83 -18.02 -52.90
CA VAL A 15 6.30 -17.22 -51.76
C VAL A 15 6.04 -18.00 -50.46
N LEU A 16 7.09 -18.31 -49.69
CA LEU A 16 6.93 -18.77 -48.31
C LEU A 16 6.41 -17.61 -47.46
N ALA A 17 5.11 -17.63 -47.14
CA ALA A 17 4.54 -16.80 -46.09
C ALA A 17 4.94 -17.37 -44.72
N LEU A 18 5.80 -16.65 -43.99
CA LEU A 18 6.05 -16.93 -42.58
C LEU A 18 4.81 -16.56 -41.76
N ALA A 19 3.96 -17.55 -41.47
CA ALA A 19 2.90 -17.42 -40.48
C ALA A 19 3.53 -17.48 -39.08
N GLY A 20 3.73 -16.33 -38.45
CA GLY A 20 4.09 -16.25 -37.04
C GLY A 20 2.89 -16.66 -36.18
N CYS A 21 3.06 -17.65 -35.31
CA CYS A 21 2.06 -17.98 -34.30
C CYS A 21 1.95 -16.83 -33.30
N ALA A 22 0.93 -15.98 -33.47
CA ALA A 22 0.50 -15.07 -32.42
C ALA A 22 -0.10 -15.92 -31.29
N GLN A 23 0.70 -16.16 -30.25
CA GLN A 23 0.22 -16.75 -29.02
C GLN A 23 -0.69 -15.71 -28.37
N ALA A 24 -2.00 -15.95 -28.41
CA ALA A 24 -2.96 -15.13 -27.69
C ALA A 24 -2.71 -15.33 -26.19
N THR A 25 -1.91 -14.45 -25.60
CA THR A 25 -1.81 -14.34 -24.14
C THR A 25 -3.21 -14.00 -23.62
N PRO A 26 -3.85 -14.85 -22.81
CA PRO A 26 -5.12 -14.48 -22.21
C PRO A 26 -4.90 -13.20 -21.38
N PRO A 27 -5.83 -12.24 -21.41
CA PRO A 27 -5.74 -11.08 -20.55
C PRO A 27 -5.70 -11.56 -19.11
N VAL A 28 -4.62 -11.24 -18.40
CA VAL A 28 -4.48 -11.50 -16.97
C VAL A 28 -5.47 -10.60 -16.24
N THR A 29 -6.71 -11.04 -16.08
CA THR A 29 -7.69 -10.36 -15.23
C THR A 29 -7.40 -10.77 -13.80
N ARG A 30 -6.42 -10.13 -13.15
CA ARG A 30 -6.31 -10.17 -11.69
C ARG A 30 -6.74 -8.84 -11.12
N ALA A 31 -8.03 -8.53 -11.30
CA ALA A 31 -8.71 -7.73 -10.30
C ALA A 31 -8.88 -8.66 -9.08
N ALA A 32 -7.83 -8.80 -8.27
CA ALA A 32 -8.07 -9.15 -6.88
C ALA A 32 -9.01 -8.05 -6.37
N ALA A 33 -10.19 -8.43 -5.87
CA ALA A 33 -11.09 -7.46 -5.26
C ALA A 33 -10.26 -6.67 -4.24
N LEU A 34 -10.12 -5.36 -4.47
CA LEU A 34 -9.47 -4.48 -3.52
C LEU A 34 -10.40 -4.42 -2.32
N THR A 35 -10.14 -5.25 -1.30
CA THR A 35 -10.84 -5.11 -0.03
C THR A 35 -10.37 -3.81 0.60
N GLU A 36 -11.30 -2.94 0.97
CA GLU A 36 -10.97 -1.71 1.68
C GLU A 36 -10.48 -2.04 3.11
N PRO A 37 -9.45 -1.35 3.62
CA PRO A 37 -8.97 -1.58 4.97
C PRO A 37 -10.04 -1.23 6.00
N GLY A 38 -10.33 -2.16 6.91
CA GLY A 38 -11.24 -1.92 8.03
C GLY A 38 -10.47 -1.45 9.26
N TYR A 39 -10.67 -0.22 9.71
CA TYR A 39 -10.04 0.29 10.93
C TYR A 39 -10.89 -0.08 12.15
N LEU A 40 -10.38 -0.95 13.03
CA LEU A 40 -11.15 -1.55 14.13
C LEU A 40 -11.03 -0.79 15.46
N GLY A 41 -10.13 0.19 15.55
CA GLY A 41 -10.01 1.07 16.71
C GLY A 41 -8.57 1.30 17.14
N ILE A 42 -8.45 2.27 18.04
CA ILE A 42 -7.20 2.71 18.67
C ILE A 42 -7.39 2.66 20.19
N ASP A 43 -6.51 1.95 20.89
CA ASP A 43 -6.37 2.06 22.34
C ASP A 43 -5.07 2.81 22.66
N THR A 44 -5.18 3.85 23.48
CA THR A 44 -4.08 4.77 23.79
C THR A 44 -3.70 4.66 25.25
N GLN A 45 -2.43 4.35 25.50
CA GLN A 45 -1.88 4.23 26.84
C GLN A 45 -0.72 5.20 27.04
N LEU A 46 -0.86 6.13 27.99
CA LEU A 46 0.27 6.90 28.50
C LEU A 46 1.17 5.97 29.31
N LEU A 47 2.45 5.88 28.96
CA LEU A 47 3.41 5.02 29.65
C LEU A 47 4.11 5.78 30.79
N ASP A 48 4.91 6.78 30.43
CA ASP A 48 5.63 7.63 31.39
C ASP A 48 6.02 8.95 30.73
N GLY A 49 5.88 10.07 31.46
CA GLY A 49 6.13 11.42 30.94
C GLY A 49 5.45 11.65 29.59
N ASP A 50 6.26 11.82 28.55
CA ASP A 50 5.83 12.08 27.18
C ASP A 50 5.84 10.82 26.29
N LEU A 51 6.07 9.63 26.87
CA LEU A 51 6.05 8.36 26.16
C LEU A 51 4.63 7.79 26.13
N VAL A 52 4.12 7.57 24.92
CA VAL A 52 2.75 7.11 24.67
C VAL A 52 2.78 5.86 23.80
N GLN A 53 1.95 4.88 24.13
CA GLN A 53 1.73 3.68 23.35
C GLN A 53 0.34 3.70 22.71
N PHE A 54 0.29 3.22 21.47
CA PHE A 54 -0.94 3.05 20.69
C PHE A 54 -1.04 1.58 20.28
N HIS A 55 -2.16 0.96 20.64
CA HIS A 55 -2.58 -0.32 20.12
C HIS A 55 -3.61 -0.06 19.03
N VAL A 56 -3.30 -0.46 17.80
CA VAL A 56 -4.21 -0.31 16.66
C VAL A 56 -4.61 -1.67 16.13
N GLU A 57 -5.86 -1.81 15.74
CA GLU A 57 -6.37 -3.02 15.13
C GLU A 57 -7.02 -2.68 13.78
N MET A 58 -6.74 -3.46 12.75
CA MET A 58 -7.36 -3.28 11.44
C MET A 58 -7.55 -4.61 10.71
N THR A 59 -8.45 -4.65 9.73
CA THR A 59 -8.59 -5.74 8.79
C THR A 59 -8.10 -5.37 7.41
N ASP A 60 -7.76 -6.38 6.61
CA ASP A 60 -7.51 -6.25 5.18
C ASP A 60 -6.35 -5.30 4.83
N ALA A 61 -5.41 -5.11 5.77
CA ALA A 61 -4.17 -4.41 5.54
C ALA A 61 -3.32 -5.16 4.49
N ARG A 62 -2.67 -4.43 3.59
CA ARG A 62 -1.81 -5.01 2.54
C ARG A 62 -0.55 -5.63 3.14
N ASP A 63 0.03 -4.94 4.11
CA ASP A 63 1.20 -5.36 4.88
C ASP A 63 1.27 -4.60 6.22
N GLY A 64 2.37 -4.78 6.95
CA GLY A 64 2.59 -4.09 8.22
C GLY A 64 2.80 -2.57 8.09
N ALA A 65 3.05 -2.04 6.89
CA ALA A 65 3.19 -0.60 6.69
C ALA A 65 1.84 0.10 6.81
N ASP A 66 0.75 -0.52 6.35
CA ASP A 66 -0.62 0.01 6.56
C ASP A 66 -0.95 0.12 8.05
N VAL A 67 -0.60 -0.90 8.83
CA VAL A 67 -0.77 -0.90 10.30
C VAL A 67 0.09 0.19 10.96
N THR A 68 1.30 0.39 10.46
CA THR A 68 2.21 1.43 10.96
C THR A 68 1.70 2.82 10.63
N ALA A 69 1.15 3.03 9.43
CA ALA A 69 0.54 4.29 9.02
C ALA A 69 -0.69 4.61 9.89
N TYR A 70 -1.53 3.61 10.18
CA TYR A 70 -2.67 3.80 11.08
C TYR A 70 -2.23 4.21 12.50
N ALA A 71 -1.20 3.55 13.05
CA ALA A 71 -0.64 3.92 14.35
C ALA A 71 0.02 5.32 14.34
N GLU A 72 0.62 5.73 13.23
CA GLU A 72 1.20 7.07 13.06
C GLU A 72 0.12 8.16 13.05
N CYS A 73 -1.00 7.92 12.36
CA CYS A 73 -2.16 8.79 12.36
C CYS A 73 -2.77 8.96 13.76
N ALA A 74 -2.87 7.87 14.51
CA ALA A 74 -3.29 7.89 15.91
C ALA A 74 -2.34 8.74 16.78
N ALA A 75 -1.03 8.53 16.62
CA ALA A 75 -0.03 9.25 17.38
C ALA A 75 -0.02 10.76 17.08
N ALA A 76 -0.14 11.15 15.80
CA ALA A 76 -0.16 12.54 15.38
C ALA A 76 -1.37 13.29 15.98
N GLN A 77 -2.57 12.71 15.88
CA GLN A 77 -3.76 13.35 16.43
C GLN A 77 -3.75 13.43 17.95
N TYR A 78 -3.29 12.36 18.63
CA TYR A 78 -3.11 12.38 20.08
C TYR A 78 -2.13 13.48 20.52
N THR A 79 -1.04 13.67 19.76
CA THR A 79 -0.06 14.73 20.01
C THR A 79 -0.72 16.12 20.01
N LEU A 80 -1.55 16.41 19.01
CA LEU A 80 -2.30 17.66 18.94
C LEU A 80 -3.32 17.79 20.09
N ILE A 81 -4.05 16.72 20.42
CA ILE A 81 -5.02 16.70 21.53
C ILE A 81 -4.33 17.07 22.87
N ARG A 82 -3.06 16.70 23.02
CA ARG A 82 -2.26 17.00 24.21
C ARG A 82 -1.60 18.39 24.19
N GLY A 83 -1.77 19.16 23.11
CA GLY A 83 -1.22 20.52 22.96
C GLY A 83 0.23 20.55 22.48
N TYR A 84 0.75 19.44 21.95
CA TYR A 84 2.11 19.34 21.40
C TYR A 84 2.10 19.47 19.88
N GLY A 85 3.26 19.77 19.29
CA GLY A 85 3.42 19.93 17.84
C GLY A 85 4.16 18.78 17.14
N PHE A 86 4.90 17.96 17.91
CA PHE A 86 5.77 16.94 17.34
C PHE A 86 5.65 15.61 18.05
N ALA A 87 5.86 14.53 17.31
CA ALA A 87 6.06 13.20 17.86
C ALA A 87 7.34 12.59 17.30
N ARG A 88 8.03 11.76 18.06
CA ARG A 88 9.13 10.93 17.58
C ARG A 88 8.77 9.48 17.72
N HIS A 89 8.89 8.74 16.64
CA HIS A 89 8.70 7.30 16.67
C HIS A 89 9.80 6.58 17.46
N VAL A 90 9.41 5.71 18.39
CA VAL A 90 10.34 4.86 19.14
C VAL A 90 10.37 3.44 18.57
N ARG A 91 9.20 2.81 18.43
CA ARG A 91 9.07 1.45 17.87
C ARG A 91 7.64 1.19 17.40
N THR A 92 7.48 0.29 16.43
CA THR A 92 6.22 -0.36 16.09
C THR A 92 6.47 -1.84 15.88
N THR A 93 5.65 -2.68 16.49
CA THR A 93 5.58 -4.12 16.17
C THR A 93 4.22 -4.41 15.55
N THR A 94 4.19 -5.32 14.58
CA THR A 94 2.96 -5.74 13.90
C THR A 94 2.77 -7.25 14.02
N ASP A 95 1.53 -7.68 14.20
CA ASP A 95 1.10 -9.07 14.23
C ASP A 95 -0.02 -9.29 13.21
N ASN A 96 0.03 -10.41 12.48
CA ASN A 96 -0.97 -10.78 11.48
C ASN A 96 -1.60 -12.13 11.85
N LYS A 97 -2.93 -12.15 11.93
CA LYS A 97 -3.76 -13.36 12.11
C LYS A 97 -4.85 -13.41 11.04
N GLY A 98 -4.46 -13.72 9.80
CA GLY A 98 -5.38 -13.85 8.67
C GLY A 98 -5.72 -12.49 8.10
N SER A 99 -7.01 -12.11 8.11
CA SER A 99 -7.44 -10.76 7.73
C SER A 99 -7.22 -9.75 8.84
N HIS A 100 -7.02 -10.18 10.10
CA HIS A 100 -6.84 -9.29 11.25
C HIS A 100 -5.38 -8.94 11.48
N TRP A 101 -5.14 -7.66 11.72
CA TRP A 101 -3.83 -7.08 12.01
C TRP A 101 -3.88 -6.30 13.31
N ARG A 102 -2.79 -6.41 14.07
CA ARG A 102 -2.55 -5.62 15.28
C ARG A 102 -1.22 -4.89 15.17
N GLY A 103 -1.20 -3.62 15.57
CA GLY A 103 0.01 -2.84 15.73
C GLY A 103 0.16 -2.36 17.17
N ASP A 104 1.37 -2.46 17.71
CA ASP A 104 1.74 -1.85 18.99
C ASP A 104 2.86 -0.84 18.73
N ALA A 105 2.52 0.44 18.75
CA ALA A 105 3.45 1.54 18.43
C ALA A 105 3.72 2.42 19.64
N VAL A 106 4.94 2.91 19.78
CA VAL A 106 5.36 3.78 20.88
C VAL A 106 6.00 5.04 20.31
N TYR A 107 5.60 6.19 20.83
CA TYR A 107 6.07 7.51 20.43
C TYR A 107 6.42 8.36 21.65
N VAL A 108 7.34 9.31 21.47
CA VAL A 108 7.54 10.42 22.40
C VAL A 108 6.87 11.66 21.83
N ILE A 109 5.97 12.32 22.57
CA ILE A 109 5.34 13.59 22.16
C ILE A 109 6.18 14.79 22.66
N SER A 110 6.16 15.92 21.96
CA SER A 110 7.02 17.06 22.30
C SER A 110 6.49 18.39 21.76
N GLU A 111 6.71 19.47 22.53
CA GLU A 111 6.35 20.85 22.11
C GLU A 111 7.25 21.36 21.00
N ALA A 112 8.56 21.07 21.11
CA ALA A 112 9.57 21.46 20.14
C ALA A 112 10.07 20.23 19.37
N LEU A 113 10.73 20.48 18.24
CA LEU A 113 11.27 19.42 17.39
C LEU A 113 12.23 18.51 18.19
N PRO A 114 11.88 17.23 18.43
CA PRO A 114 12.72 16.33 19.23
C PRO A 114 13.97 15.90 18.46
N GLU A 115 15.06 15.66 19.21
CA GLU A 115 16.29 15.09 18.66
C GLU A 115 16.08 13.62 18.20
N GLY A 116 16.74 13.27 17.10
CA GLY A 116 16.76 11.92 16.54
C GLY A 116 16.16 11.84 15.15
N LEU A 117 15.95 10.61 14.69
CA LEU A 117 15.36 10.32 13.39
C LEU A 117 13.87 10.01 13.55
N ARG A 118 13.12 10.08 12.45
CA ARG A 118 11.69 9.71 12.38
C ARG A 118 10.82 10.55 13.32
N THR A 119 11.11 11.85 13.30
CA THR A 119 10.27 12.89 13.86
C THR A 119 9.12 13.22 12.92
N ILE A 120 7.97 13.48 13.51
CA ILE A 120 6.70 13.75 12.86
C ILE A 120 6.27 15.15 13.29
N ASP A 121 5.86 15.95 12.32
CA ASP A 121 5.05 17.15 12.53
C ASP A 121 3.58 16.71 12.63
N ALA A 122 2.97 16.94 13.78
CA ALA A 122 1.65 16.38 14.07
C ALA A 122 0.54 17.00 13.21
N GLU A 123 0.63 18.30 12.90
CA GLU A 123 -0.37 18.98 12.07
C GLU A 123 -0.30 18.50 10.62
N VAL A 124 0.92 18.43 10.07
CA VAL A 124 1.14 17.94 8.71
C VAL A 124 0.72 16.48 8.57
N THR A 125 1.04 15.63 9.55
CA THR A 125 0.67 14.21 9.49
C THR A 125 -0.83 14.00 9.65
N VAL A 126 -1.53 14.74 10.53
CA VAL A 126 -3.00 14.64 10.62
C VAL A 126 -3.65 15.01 9.30
N ALA A 127 -3.22 16.11 8.67
CA ALA A 127 -3.73 16.50 7.36
C ALA A 127 -3.49 15.40 6.30
N ALA A 128 -2.30 14.79 6.28
CA ALA A 128 -2.01 13.68 5.37
C ALA A 128 -2.87 12.44 5.68
N CYS A 129 -3.18 12.15 6.95
CA CYS A 129 -4.05 11.04 7.32
C CYS A 129 -5.48 11.25 6.81
N GLU A 130 -6.01 12.47 6.95
CA GLU A 130 -7.32 12.85 6.42
C GLU A 130 -7.38 12.72 4.89
N GLU A 131 -6.36 13.23 4.18
CA GLU A 131 -6.26 13.11 2.73
C GLU A 131 -6.21 11.65 2.23
N ASN A 132 -5.60 10.76 3.02
CA ASN A 132 -5.49 9.34 2.70
C ASN A 132 -6.64 8.48 3.26
N GLY A 133 -7.61 9.07 3.96
CA GLY A 133 -8.73 8.35 4.56
C GLY A 133 -8.33 7.40 5.69
N ILE A 134 -7.24 7.69 6.41
CA ILE A 134 -6.81 6.93 7.59
C ILE A 134 -7.37 7.64 8.83
N PRO A 135 -8.23 6.98 9.63
CA PRO A 135 -8.78 7.58 10.84
C PRO A 135 -7.70 7.83 11.89
N THR A 136 -7.92 8.84 12.71
CA THR A 136 -6.93 9.33 13.68
C THR A 136 -7.33 9.11 15.14
N ILE A 137 -8.62 8.90 15.44
CA ILE A 137 -9.20 8.51 16.74
C ILE A 137 -10.49 7.72 16.56
#